data_AF-A0A5C3Q9T2-F1
#
_entry.id   AF-A0A5C3Q9T2-F1
#
_cell.length_a   1.000
_cell.length_b   1.000
_cell.length_c   1.000
_cell.angle_alpha   90.00
_cell.angle_beta   90.00
_cell.angle_gamma   90.00
#
_symmetry.space_group_name_H-M   'P 1'
#
loop_
_entity.id
_entity.type
_entity.pdbx_description
1 polymer ?
#
loop_
_entity_poly.entity_id
_entity_poly.type
_entity_poly.pdbx_seq_one_letter_code
_entity_poly.pdbx_strand_id
1 'polypeptide(L)'
;LPYGSHWTSHRRLFQQGFNTNVVRDSCHPIQSEKMIRFLLNLLTTPDDFIHHTEMYVRFHLLLVLRAHTAPQANWFCDSEVSAATRSVRNLTTAMLPGQWLVYTIPSLHLLPEWLPRCYFQTFARETKVLTEQVIEGGYEEAVLSPVCELIFVFLGGYNARLTGE
;
A
#
# COMPACT_ATOMS: atom_id res chain seq x y z
N LEU A 1 -0.88 5.42 -16.10
CA LEU A 1 -0.06 4.68 -17.09
C LEU A 1 -0.87 4.53 -18.37
N PRO A 2 -0.40 5.03 -19.53
CA PRO A 2 -1.08 4.77 -20.79
C PRO A 2 -1.10 3.26 -21.06
N TYR A 3 -2.16 2.81 -21.75
CA TYR A 3 -2.30 1.40 -22.10
C TYR A 3 -1.13 0.96 -23.00
N GLY A 4 -0.49 -0.17 -22.67
CA GLY A 4 0.71 -0.64 -23.36
C GLY A 4 1.37 -1.83 -22.64
N SER A 5 2.56 -2.22 -23.10
CA SER A 5 3.34 -3.32 -22.50
C SER A 5 3.63 -3.05 -21.02
N HIS A 6 4.04 -1.83 -20.68
CA HIS A 6 4.33 -1.43 -19.30
C HIS A 6 3.10 -1.54 -18.38
N TRP A 7 1.94 -1.05 -18.83
CA TRP A 7 0.67 -1.20 -18.09
C TRP A 7 0.30 -2.68 -17.90
N THR A 8 0.46 -3.48 -18.95
CA THR A 8 0.15 -4.91 -18.92
C THR A 8 1.03 -5.66 -17.93
N SER A 9 2.34 -5.35 -17.90
CA SER A 9 3.28 -5.90 -16.92
C SER A 9 2.92 -5.51 -15.49
N HIS A 10 2.64 -4.22 -15.23
CA HIS A 10 2.21 -3.76 -13.91
C HIS A 10 0.93 -4.48 -13.44
N ARG A 11 -0.07 -4.57 -14.31
CA ARG A 11 -1.32 -5.26 -14.01
C ARG A 11 -1.09 -6.74 -13.72
N ARG A 12 -0.22 -7.41 -14.50
CA ARG A 12 0.11 -8.83 -14.30
C ARG A 12 0.75 -9.06 -12.93
N LEU A 13 1.74 -8.23 -12.56
CA LEU A 13 2.40 -8.32 -11.25
C LEU A 13 1.41 -8.10 -10.10
N PHE A 14 0.55 -7.07 -10.22
CA PHE A 14 -0.51 -6.82 -9.25
C PHE A 14 -1.45 -8.03 -9.11
N GLN A 15 -1.92 -8.60 -10.22
CA GLN A 15 -2.79 -9.77 -10.20
C GLN A 15 -2.11 -11.02 -9.65
N GLN A 16 -0.80 -11.17 -9.83
CA GLN A 16 -0.02 -12.27 -9.26
C GLN A 16 0.14 -12.13 -7.74
N GLY A 17 0.47 -10.93 -7.25
CA GLY A 17 0.58 -10.65 -5.81
C GLY A 17 -0.76 -10.78 -5.08
N PHE A 18 -1.86 -10.35 -5.72
CA PHE A 18 -3.23 -10.44 -5.20
C PHE A 18 -4.03 -11.62 -5.77
N ASN A 19 -3.34 -12.70 -6.17
CA ASN A 19 -4.03 -13.90 -6.61
C ASN A 19 -4.85 -14.47 -5.46
N THR A 20 -6.08 -14.93 -5.74
CA THR A 20 -6.99 -15.57 -4.80
C THR A 20 -6.32 -16.61 -3.91
N ASN A 21 -5.41 -17.43 -4.44
CA ASN A 21 -4.70 -18.42 -3.65
C ASN A 21 -3.74 -17.79 -2.62
N VAL A 22 -2.97 -16.79 -3.03
CA VAL A 22 -2.03 -16.07 -2.15
C VAL A 22 -2.79 -15.36 -1.02
N VAL A 23 -3.88 -14.69 -1.36
CA VAL A 23 -4.74 -13.99 -0.40
C VAL A 23 -5.40 -14.99 0.57
N ARG A 24 -5.92 -16.11 0.06
CA ARG A 24 -6.54 -17.15 0.88
C ARG A 24 -5.55 -17.73 1.88
N ASP A 25 -4.34 -18.05 1.43
CA ASP A 25 -3.40 -18.82 2.25
C ASP A 25 -2.63 -17.92 3.23
N SER A 26 -2.36 -16.66 2.87
CA SER A 26 -1.54 -15.75 3.70
C SER A 26 -2.36 -14.68 4.44
N CYS A 27 -3.38 -14.10 3.82
CA CYS A 27 -4.16 -13.00 4.42
C CYS A 27 -5.37 -13.50 5.21
N HIS A 28 -6.17 -14.41 4.65
CA HIS A 28 -7.43 -14.85 5.27
C HIS A 28 -7.33 -15.32 6.74
N PRO A 29 -6.34 -16.14 7.15
CA PRO A 29 -6.26 -16.57 8.56
C PRO A 29 -6.01 -15.38 9.50
N ILE A 30 -5.13 -14.46 9.09
CA ILE A 30 -4.76 -13.28 9.88
C ILE A 30 -5.93 -12.27 9.94
N GLN A 31 -6.61 -12.05 8.82
CA GLN A 31 -7.79 -11.19 8.77
C GLN A 31 -8.91 -11.74 9.66
N SER A 32 -9.12 -13.06 9.66
CA SER A 32 -10.14 -13.73 10.48
C SER A 32 -9.85 -13.56 11.98
N GLU A 33 -8.62 -13.79 12.42
CA GLU A 33 -8.21 -13.58 13.81
C GLU A 33 -8.48 -12.13 14.26
N LYS A 34 -8.15 -11.17 13.41
CA LYS A 34 -8.26 -9.75 13.73
C LYS A 34 -9.69 -9.24 13.63
N MET A 35 -10.50 -9.82 12.76
CA MET A 35 -11.95 -9.59 12.71
C MET A 35 -12.61 -10.07 14.00
N ILE A 36 -12.25 -11.26 14.49
CA ILE A 36 -12.77 -11.77 15.77
C ILE A 36 -12.42 -10.80 16.91
N ARG A 37 -11.17 -10.31 16.98
CA ARG A 37 -10.76 -9.31 17.98
C ARG A 37 -11.54 -8.00 17.85
N PHE A 38 -11.73 -7.50 16.64
CA PHE A 38 -12.53 -6.30 16.39
C PHE A 38 -13.97 -6.46 16.88
N LEU A 39 -14.61 -7.59 16.59
CA LEU A 39 -15.98 -7.88 17.03
C LEU A 39 -16.08 -8.02 18.55
N LEU A 40 -15.10 -8.65 19.21
CA LEU A 40 -15.05 -8.74 20.68
C LEU A 40 -14.90 -7.36 21.34
N ASN A 41 -14.04 -6.52 20.79
CA ASN A 41 -13.86 -5.15 21.26
C ASN A 41 -15.16 -4.35 21.11
N LEU A 42 -15.85 -4.51 19.98
CA LEU A 42 -17.12 -3.83 19.74
C LEU A 42 -18.24 -4.31 20.68
N LEU A 43 -18.25 -5.60 21.04
CA LEU A 43 -19.19 -6.14 22.02
C LEU A 43 -18.93 -5.58 23.43
N THR A 44 -17.68 -5.28 23.74
CA THR A 44 -17.26 -4.82 25.08
C THR A 44 -17.42 -3.30 25.24
N THR A 45 -17.03 -2.52 24.23
CA THR A 45 -17.12 -1.06 24.23
C THR A 45 -17.71 -0.55 22.91
N PRO A 46 -19.04 -0.65 22.72
CA PRO A 46 -19.70 -0.25 21.48
C PRO A 46 -19.63 1.25 21.20
N ASP A 47 -19.53 2.08 22.25
CA ASP A 47 -19.43 3.55 22.12
C ASP A 47 -18.15 3.98 21.37
N ASP A 48 -17.12 3.15 21.36
CA ASP A 48 -15.84 3.37 20.68
C ASP A 48 -15.80 2.79 19.25
N PHE A 49 -16.96 2.60 18.60
CA PHE A 49 -17.08 2.00 17.26
C PHE A 49 -16.09 2.56 16.24
N ILE A 50 -15.96 3.91 16.19
CA ILE A 50 -15.06 4.57 15.23
C ILE A 50 -13.61 4.20 15.49
N HIS A 51 -13.20 4.22 16.77
CA HIS A 51 -11.84 3.87 17.16
C HIS A 51 -11.49 2.43 16.81
N HIS A 52 -12.38 1.49 17.14
CA HIS A 52 -12.20 0.08 16.80
C HIS A 52 -12.11 -0.13 15.28
N THR A 53 -12.95 0.57 14.52
CA THR A 53 -12.95 0.52 13.05
C THR A 53 -11.65 1.06 12.49
N GLU A 54 -11.17 2.20 12.98
CA GLU A 54 -9.89 2.77 12.56
C GLU A 54 -8.73 1.82 12.83
N MET A 55 -8.67 1.19 14.01
CA MET A 55 -7.62 0.23 14.34
C MET A 55 -7.67 -1.01 13.44
N TYR A 56 -8.87 -1.51 13.14
CA TYR A 56 -9.05 -2.64 12.23
C TYR A 56 -8.59 -2.31 10.80
N VAL A 57 -8.92 -1.12 10.29
CA VAL A 57 -8.50 -0.65 8.96
C VAL A 57 -6.99 -0.44 8.89
N ARG A 58 -6.38 0.17 9.93
CA ARG A 58 -4.92 0.33 10.01
C ARG A 58 -4.21 -1.02 9.99
N PHE A 59 -4.71 -1.97 10.76
CA PHE A 59 -4.19 -3.34 10.73
C PHE A 59 -4.29 -3.96 9.32
N HIS A 60 -5.45 -3.86 8.67
CA HIS A 60 -5.66 -4.40 7.31
C HIS A 60 -4.74 -3.76 6.27
N LEU A 61 -4.55 -2.44 6.35
CA LEU A 61 -3.65 -1.71 5.48
C LEU A 61 -2.22 -2.28 5.58
N LEU A 62 -1.72 -2.49 6.79
CA LEU A 62 -0.40 -3.07 6.98
C LEU A 62 -0.32 -4.52 6.51
N LEU A 63 -1.34 -5.32 6.78
CA LEU A 63 -1.38 -6.70 6.31
C LEU A 63 -1.26 -6.77 4.78
N VAL A 64 -1.93 -5.86 4.07
CA VAL A 64 -1.86 -5.77 2.61
C VAL A 64 -0.48 -5.31 2.13
N LEU A 65 0.07 -4.26 2.75
CA LEU A 65 1.39 -3.73 2.37
C LEU A 65 2.51 -4.74 2.58
N ARG A 66 2.37 -5.61 3.58
CA ARG A 66 3.40 -6.54 4.03
C ARG A 66 2.98 -8.01 3.93
N ALA A 67 2.00 -8.32 3.07
CA ALA A 67 1.43 -9.66 2.93
C ALA A 67 2.47 -10.76 2.59
N HIS A 68 3.66 -10.37 2.11
CA HIS A 68 4.76 -11.25 1.74
C HIS A 68 5.81 -11.49 2.86
N THR A 69 5.63 -10.88 4.03
CA THR A 69 6.52 -11.04 5.19
C THR A 69 5.81 -11.82 6.29
N ALA A 70 6.52 -12.72 6.98
CA ALA A 70 5.93 -13.56 8.02
C ALA A 70 5.54 -12.70 9.25
N PRO A 71 4.34 -12.87 9.83
CA PRO A 71 3.88 -12.03 10.93
C PRO A 71 4.78 -12.18 12.15
N GLN A 72 5.57 -11.15 12.47
CA GLN A 72 6.35 -11.06 13.70
C GLN A 72 5.69 -10.09 14.69
N ALA A 73 5.89 -10.32 15.99
CA ALA A 73 5.26 -9.54 17.06
C ALA A 73 5.64 -8.03 17.07
N ASN A 74 6.73 -7.65 16.39
CA ASN A 74 7.26 -6.28 16.34
C ASN A 74 6.97 -5.54 15.01
N TRP A 75 5.92 -5.94 14.30
CA TRP A 75 5.55 -5.43 12.96
C TRP A 75 5.14 -3.95 12.90
N PHE A 76 4.83 -3.34 14.05
CA PHE A 76 4.16 -2.05 14.10
C PHE A 76 5.14 -0.94 14.47
N CYS A 77 5.82 -0.38 13.48
CA CYS A 77 6.45 0.93 13.65
C CYS A 77 5.36 2.01 13.47
N ASP A 78 5.02 2.73 14.53
CA ASP A 78 3.97 3.75 14.52
C ASP A 78 4.14 4.80 13.40
N SER A 79 5.40 5.09 13.04
CA SER A 79 5.74 6.01 11.96
C SER A 79 5.25 5.53 10.60
N GLU A 80 5.44 4.26 10.28
CA GLU A 80 5.07 3.68 8.97
C GLU A 80 3.56 3.51 8.86
N VAL A 81 2.92 3.08 9.95
CA VAL A 81 1.46 2.98 10.06
C VAL A 81 0.83 4.36 9.81
N SER A 82 1.40 5.40 10.42
CA SER A 82 0.98 6.78 10.25
C SER A 82 1.18 7.26 8.81
N ALA A 83 2.34 6.99 8.20
CA ALA A 83 2.64 7.34 6.82
C ALA A 83 1.66 6.66 5.84
N ALA A 84 1.44 5.35 5.98
CA ALA A 84 0.50 4.59 5.16
C ALA A 84 -0.94 5.12 5.31
N THR A 85 -1.39 5.37 6.53
CA THR A 85 -2.73 5.91 6.80
C THR A 85 -2.91 7.29 6.17
N ARG A 86 -1.90 8.17 6.29
CA ARG A 86 -1.91 9.50 5.68
C ARG A 86 -1.90 9.42 4.16
N SER A 87 -1.11 8.53 3.57
CA SER A 87 -1.07 8.30 2.12
C SER A 87 -2.42 7.85 1.59
N VAL A 88 -3.10 6.91 2.26
CA VAL A 88 -4.46 6.49 1.88
C VAL A 88 -5.45 7.65 1.99
N ARG A 89 -5.40 8.44 3.07
CA ARG A 89 -6.27 9.61 3.23
C ARG A 89 -6.06 10.66 2.13
N ASN A 90 -4.81 10.92 1.78
CA ASN A 90 -4.46 11.83 0.70
C ASN A 90 -4.93 11.28 -0.64
N LEU A 91 -4.77 9.98 -0.89
CA LEU A 91 -5.30 9.32 -2.08
C LEU A 91 -6.82 9.47 -2.17
N THR A 92 -7.56 9.22 -1.10
CA THR A 92 -9.02 9.42 -1.08
C THR A 92 -9.38 10.85 -1.43
N THR A 93 -8.67 11.83 -0.87
CA THR A 93 -8.88 13.26 -1.14
C THR A 93 -8.53 13.63 -2.59
N ALA A 94 -7.49 13.02 -3.16
CA ALA A 94 -7.10 13.20 -4.55
C ALA A 94 -8.16 12.64 -5.51
N MET A 95 -8.79 11.52 -5.15
CA MET A 95 -9.78 10.85 -6.01
C MET A 95 -11.18 11.50 -5.96
N LEU A 96 -11.44 12.41 -5.01
CA LEU A 96 -12.73 13.08 -4.91
C LEU A 96 -12.99 13.94 -6.15
N PRO A 97 -14.06 13.66 -6.93
CA PRO A 97 -14.41 14.48 -8.07
C PRO A 97 -14.81 15.88 -7.59
N GLY A 98 -14.31 16.92 -8.26
CA GLY A 98 -14.61 18.31 -7.92
C GLY A 98 -13.78 18.92 -6.80
N GLN A 99 -12.90 18.15 -6.14
CA GLN A 99 -11.96 18.71 -5.17
C GLN A 99 -10.94 19.64 -5.88
N TRP A 100 -10.34 19.14 -6.96
CA TRP A 100 -9.22 19.82 -7.60
C TRP A 100 -9.62 20.42 -8.95
N LEU A 101 -9.55 21.74 -9.05
CA LEU A 101 -9.86 22.49 -10.28
C LEU A 101 -8.92 22.09 -11.44
N VAL A 102 -7.72 21.59 -11.13
CA VAL A 102 -6.74 21.10 -12.12
C VAL A 102 -7.27 19.94 -12.97
N TYR A 103 -8.19 19.13 -12.43
CA TYR A 103 -8.81 18.05 -13.19
C TYR A 103 -9.80 18.56 -14.25
N THR A 104 -10.42 19.71 -14.00
CA THR A 104 -11.33 20.36 -14.96
C THR A 104 -10.63 21.31 -15.92
N ILE A 105 -9.58 22.00 -15.44
CA ILE A 105 -8.84 23.01 -16.20
C ILE A 105 -7.34 22.67 -16.12
N PRO A 106 -6.81 21.89 -17.07
CA PRO A 106 -5.43 21.40 -17.02
C PRO A 106 -4.37 22.51 -17.04
N SER A 107 -4.69 23.68 -17.61
CA SER A 107 -3.76 24.83 -17.68
C SER A 107 -3.38 25.39 -16.31
N LEU A 108 -4.13 25.06 -15.25
CA LEU A 108 -3.81 25.50 -13.89
C LEU A 108 -2.52 24.88 -13.34
N HIS A 109 -2.05 23.76 -13.88
CA HIS A 109 -0.78 23.16 -13.48
C HIS A 109 0.44 24.06 -13.78
N LEU A 110 0.32 25.01 -14.70
CA LEU A 110 1.39 25.94 -15.07
C LEU A 110 1.49 27.14 -14.11
N LEU A 111 0.52 27.32 -13.22
CA LEU A 111 0.53 28.42 -12.27
C LEU A 111 1.59 28.20 -11.19
N PRO A 112 2.36 29.23 -10.79
CA PRO A 112 3.35 29.09 -9.74
C PRO A 112 2.70 28.90 -8.35
N GLU A 113 3.40 28.17 -7.47
CA GLU A 113 2.92 27.76 -6.13
C GLU A 113 2.51 28.91 -5.20
N TRP A 114 3.03 30.12 -5.42
CA TRP A 114 2.73 31.29 -4.59
C TRP A 114 1.32 31.87 -4.82
N LEU A 115 0.61 31.42 -5.86
CA LEU A 115 -0.73 31.91 -6.16
C LEU A 115 -1.80 31.36 -5.18
N PRO A 116 -2.71 32.20 -4.68
CA PRO A 116 -3.81 31.76 -3.83
C PRO A 116 -4.68 30.75 -4.60
N ARG A 117 -5.00 29.60 -3.97
CA ARG A 117 -5.68 28.40 -4.54
C ARG A 117 -4.79 27.42 -5.32
N CYS A 118 -3.47 27.58 -5.36
CA CYS A 118 -2.54 26.56 -5.89
C CYS A 118 -2.08 25.49 -4.87
N TYR A 119 -2.82 25.31 -3.77
CA TYR A 119 -2.54 24.32 -2.72
C TYR A 119 -2.41 22.88 -3.24
N PHE A 120 -2.99 22.57 -4.41
CA PHE A 120 -2.88 21.25 -5.04
C PHE A 120 -1.43 20.84 -5.35
N GLN A 121 -0.53 21.81 -5.62
CA GLN A 121 0.88 21.52 -5.90
C GLN A 121 1.62 21.09 -4.63
N THR A 122 1.40 21.81 -3.52
CA THR A 122 1.91 21.45 -2.20
C THR A 122 1.36 20.10 -1.75
N PHE A 123 0.06 19.89 -1.89
CA PHE A 123 -0.59 18.61 -1.56
C PHE A 123 -0.03 17.44 -2.38
N ALA A 124 0.17 17.62 -3.68
CA ALA A 124 0.77 16.60 -4.55
C ALA A 124 2.20 16.26 -4.11
N ARG A 125 3.01 17.27 -3.76
CA ARG A 125 4.39 17.09 -3.28
C ARG A 125 4.43 16.32 -1.96
N GLU A 126 3.64 16.73 -0.97
CA GLU A 126 3.58 16.04 0.33
C GLU A 126 3.10 14.60 0.19
N THR A 127 2.07 14.39 -0.64
CA THR A 127 1.54 13.05 -0.92
C THR A 127 2.57 12.18 -1.60
N LYS A 128 3.37 12.74 -2.52
CA LYS A 128 4.45 12.02 -3.18
C LYS A 128 5.48 11.52 -2.17
N VAL A 129 5.97 12.40 -1.29
CA VAL A 129 6.97 12.04 -0.25
C VAL A 129 6.43 10.94 0.67
N LEU A 130 5.18 11.07 1.15
CA LEU A 130 4.56 10.06 2.00
C LEU A 130 4.38 8.72 1.29
N THR A 131 4.06 8.75 -0.01
CA THR A 131 3.90 7.53 -0.82
C THR A 131 5.24 6.85 -1.05
N GLU A 132 6.29 7.62 -1.36
CA GLU A 132 7.65 7.11 -1.52
C GLU A 132 8.14 6.44 -0.23
N GLN A 133 7.93 7.05 0.94
CA GLN A 133 8.29 6.45 2.23
C GLN A 133 7.62 5.09 2.49
N VAL A 134 6.32 4.98 2.19
CA VAL A 134 5.57 3.72 2.37
C VAL A 134 6.06 2.65 1.40
N ILE A 135 6.38 3.06 0.17
CA ILE A 135 6.87 2.17 -0.87
C ILE A 135 8.30 1.69 -0.55
N GLU A 136 9.22 2.60 -0.25
CA GLU A 136 10.61 2.30 0.07
C GLU A 136 10.72 1.42 1.32
N GLY A 137 10.01 1.76 2.41
CA GLY A 137 9.99 0.94 3.62
C GLY A 137 9.45 -0.47 3.37
N GLY A 138 8.39 -0.59 2.54
CA GLY A 138 7.87 -1.89 2.12
C GLY A 138 8.85 -2.69 1.24
N TYR A 139 9.58 -2.01 0.34
CA TYR A 139 10.57 -2.65 -0.53
C TYR A 139 11.79 -3.15 0.25
N GLU A 140 12.34 -2.35 1.15
CA GLU A 140 13.49 -2.73 1.97
C GLU A 140 13.19 -4.00 2.77
N GLU A 141 12.00 -4.09 3.35
CA GLU A 141 11.59 -5.25 4.12
C GLU A 141 11.23 -6.46 3.23
N ALA A 142 10.64 -6.22 2.06
CA ALA A 142 10.35 -7.29 1.10
C ALA A 142 11.63 -7.95 0.57
N VAL A 143 12.69 -7.16 0.33
CA VAL A 143 14.01 -7.66 -0.07
C VAL A 143 14.64 -8.53 1.03
N LEU A 144 14.38 -8.20 2.30
CA LEU A 144 14.82 -8.97 3.46
C LEU A 144 13.93 -10.20 3.74
N SER A 145 12.79 -10.35 3.07
CA SER A 145 11.91 -11.50 3.23
C SER A 145 12.51 -12.78 2.62
N PRO A 146 12.48 -13.93 3.32
CA PRO A 146 12.99 -15.20 2.80
C PRO A 146 12.29 -15.67 1.51
N VAL A 147 11.13 -15.11 1.16
CA VAL A 147 10.44 -15.34 -0.11
C VAL A 147 11.22 -14.73 -1.30
N CYS A 148 11.86 -13.57 -1.11
CA CYS A 148 12.72 -12.97 -2.12
C CYS A 148 14.04 -13.74 -2.27
N GLU A 149 14.64 -14.26 -1.20
CA GLU A 149 15.78 -15.18 -1.32
C GLU A 149 15.40 -16.44 -2.09
N LEU A 150 14.23 -17.03 -1.82
CA LEU A 150 13.74 -18.18 -2.58
C LEU A 150 13.53 -17.85 -4.06
N ILE A 151 13.01 -16.67 -4.40
CA ILE A 151 12.85 -16.23 -5.79
C ILE A 151 14.22 -15.97 -6.45
N PHE A 152 15.19 -15.39 -5.74
CA PHE A 152 16.56 -15.23 -6.26
C PHE A 152 17.31 -16.57 -6.39
N VAL A 153 17.05 -17.55 -5.53
CA VAL A 153 17.58 -18.91 -5.64
C VAL A 153 16.90 -19.67 -6.79
N PHE A 154 15.58 -19.51 -6.97
CA PHE A 154 14.84 -20.13 -8.08
C PHE A 154 15.14 -19.50 -9.44
N LEU A 155 15.27 -18.17 -9.52
CA LEU A 155 15.61 -17.44 -10.74
C LEU A 155 17.11 -17.43 -11.03
N GLY A 156 17.96 -17.44 -9.99
CA GLY A 156 19.40 -17.63 -10.10
C GLY A 156 19.77 -19.04 -10.58
N GLY A 157 19.00 -20.05 -10.18
CA GLY A 157 19.09 -21.40 -10.74
C GLY A 157 18.57 -21.51 -12.18
N TYR A 158 17.73 -20.58 -12.63
CA TYR A 158 17.19 -20.55 -14.00
C TYR A 158 18.16 -19.88 -15.00
N ASN A 159 18.95 -18.90 -14.56
CA ASN A 159 19.98 -18.26 -15.40
C ASN A 159 21.18 -19.17 -15.67
N ALA A 160 21.54 -20.08 -14.75
CA ALA A 160 22.60 -21.05 -14.98
C ALA A 160 22.27 -22.11 -16.06
N ARG A 161 21.02 -22.19 -16.54
CA ARG A 161 20.63 -23.07 -17.66
C ARG A 161 20.53 -22.38 -19.02
N LEU A 162 20.63 -21.05 -19.08
CA LEU A 162 20.47 -20.29 -20.33
C LEU A 162 21.74 -19.56 -20.78
N THR A 163 22.77 -19.49 -19.93
CA THR A 163 24.15 -19.19 -20.33
C THR A 163 24.99 -20.45 -20.11
N GLY A 164 24.99 -21.34 -21.09
CA GLY A 164 25.62 -22.65 -20.99
C GLY A 164 27.14 -22.62 -21.07
N GLU A 165 27.76 -23.46 -20.23
CA GLU A 165 28.97 -24.27 -20.50
C GLU A 165 28.82 -25.60 -19.77
#